data_AF-A0A0Q7F3Z3-F1
#
_entry.id   AF-A0A0Q7F3Z3-F1
#
_cell.length_a   1.000
_cell.length_b   1.000
_cell.length_c   1.000
_cell.angle_alpha   90.00
_cell.angle_beta   90.00
_cell.angle_gamma   90.00
#
_symmetry.space_group_name_H-M   'P 1'
#
loop_
_entity.id
_entity.type
_entity.pdbx_description
1 polymer ?
#
loop_
_entity_poly.entity_id
_entity_poly.type
_entity_poly.pdbx_seq_one_letter_code
_entity_poly.pdbx_strand_id
1 'polypeptide(L)'
;MPAHITIRDGSPYWWASTDIWVVPGADPNGVPGTPVAGQPAYLWAHAANTGSALANGTRIDFYWADPSAQVIVGTANPIGSAFVDLDLDPAGQDVLCLVPWVPVVVNGGHECLLAAAHGPDDASPIPDPLPNGYVFDPPAHDQIAQRNITVLMASMLASAMVISVRALPRRDKQAFISVEYGGELNQRQLMLLGLDKLALRPAPQRAVRVALSLEPICGGRHRHRHADGADGADDADGAGDAAPPADQEQVLAVSVAKTYAAGSEVGGDETLDREPGAAEDDTGAIDSAALEGAEHSQYSQYSQHGLRVNLRRGTAAAVYAAFSADGLHPGQYQLVHIIERSQGKVVGGVSYVVVQPDRQPGEAP
;
A
#
# COMPACT_ATOMS: atom_id res chain seq x y z
N MET A 1 -14.68 -28.84 -18.73
CA MET A 1 -14.47 -27.38 -18.68
C MET A 1 -12.96 -27.15 -18.72
N PRO A 2 -12.49 -25.96 -19.12
CA PRO A 2 -11.06 -25.68 -19.23
C PRO A 2 -10.38 -25.67 -17.86
N ALA A 3 -9.05 -25.54 -17.84
CA ALA A 3 -8.34 -25.18 -16.62
C ALA A 3 -8.79 -23.77 -16.16
N HIS A 4 -8.60 -23.43 -14.89
CA HIS A 4 -8.82 -22.07 -14.41
C HIS A 4 -7.74 -21.74 -13.40
N ILE A 5 -6.70 -21.06 -13.90
CA ILE A 5 -5.48 -20.83 -13.14
C ILE A 5 -5.66 -19.56 -12.33
N THR A 6 -5.36 -19.65 -11.04
CA THR A 6 -5.52 -18.55 -10.11
C THR A 6 -4.25 -18.34 -9.30
N ILE A 7 -3.89 -17.09 -9.09
CA ILE A 7 -2.98 -16.67 -8.02
C ILE A 7 -3.82 -15.80 -7.10
N ARG A 8 -3.93 -16.17 -5.82
CA ARG A 8 -4.91 -15.52 -4.96
C ARG A 8 -4.56 -14.07 -4.72
N ASP A 9 -5.53 -13.21 -4.96
CA ASP A 9 -5.45 -11.82 -4.58
C ASP A 9 -5.37 -11.61 -3.06
N GLY A 10 -4.86 -10.44 -2.69
CA GLY A 10 -5.05 -9.93 -1.33
C GLY A 10 -6.52 -9.59 -1.06
N SER A 11 -6.96 -9.67 0.19
CA SER A 11 -8.36 -9.48 0.59
C SER A 11 -8.51 -8.63 1.87
N PRO A 12 -8.71 -7.27 1.91
CA PRO A 12 -9.77 -6.71 1.09
C PRO A 12 -9.20 -6.12 -0.15
N TYR A 13 -7.88 -5.93 -0.15
CA TYR A 13 -7.19 -5.19 -1.13
C TYR A 13 -6.27 -6.17 -1.83
N TRP A 14 -6.53 -6.31 -3.11
CA TRP A 14 -5.86 -7.20 -4.04
C TRP A 14 -4.33 -7.09 -3.97
N TRP A 15 -3.78 -5.93 -3.63
CA TRP A 15 -2.33 -5.68 -3.46
C TRP A 15 -1.67 -6.30 -2.22
N ALA A 16 -2.40 -7.13 -1.47
CA ALA A 16 -1.93 -7.77 -0.26
C ALA A 16 -1.89 -9.31 -0.39
N SER A 17 -1.63 -9.82 -1.59
CA SER A 17 -1.57 -11.25 -1.84
C SER A 17 -0.60 -11.95 -0.88
N THR A 18 -1.05 -13.06 -0.29
CA THR A 18 -0.20 -13.99 0.48
C THR A 18 0.42 -15.08 -0.39
N ASP A 19 -0.01 -15.12 -1.65
CA ASP A 19 0.38 -16.13 -2.63
C ASP A 19 1.52 -15.60 -3.52
N ILE A 20 2.13 -14.49 -3.11
CA ILE A 20 3.44 -14.02 -3.54
C ILE A 20 4.25 -13.80 -2.26
N TRP A 21 5.50 -14.25 -2.19
CA TRP A 21 6.39 -13.91 -1.07
C TRP A 21 7.85 -13.87 -1.49
N VAL A 22 8.65 -13.30 -0.60
CA VAL A 22 10.09 -13.09 -0.80
C VAL A 22 10.84 -13.95 0.19
N VAL A 23 11.91 -14.60 -0.28
CA VAL A 23 12.93 -15.23 0.55
C VAL A 23 14.22 -14.42 0.43
N PRO A 24 14.59 -13.60 1.43
CA PRO A 24 15.79 -12.79 1.38
C PRO A 24 17.06 -13.61 1.58
N GLY A 25 18.14 -13.22 0.93
CA GLY A 25 19.45 -13.84 1.04
C GLY A 25 19.81 -14.71 -0.17
N ALA A 26 20.93 -15.41 -0.05
CA ALA A 26 21.47 -16.22 -1.15
C ALA A 26 20.84 -17.61 -1.28
N ASP A 27 20.13 -18.09 -0.25
CA ASP A 27 19.45 -19.38 -0.24
C ASP A 27 17.96 -19.22 -0.62
N PRO A 28 17.53 -19.72 -1.80
CA PRO A 28 16.12 -19.64 -2.21
C PRO A 28 15.16 -20.47 -1.36
N ASN A 29 15.67 -21.42 -0.55
CA ASN A 29 14.88 -22.25 0.38
C ASN A 29 14.89 -21.69 1.81
N GLY A 30 15.46 -20.49 1.99
CA GLY A 30 15.42 -19.78 3.26
C GLY A 30 14.00 -19.45 3.72
N VAL A 31 13.91 -18.85 4.91
CA VAL A 31 12.63 -18.41 5.45
C VAL A 31 12.07 -17.22 4.66
N PRO A 32 10.75 -17.15 4.45
CA PRO A 32 10.13 -15.93 3.94
C PRO A 32 10.45 -14.73 4.84
N GLY A 33 10.64 -13.56 4.24
CA GLY A 33 10.95 -12.35 4.99
C GLY A 33 11.09 -11.11 4.13
N THR A 34 11.61 -10.05 4.75
CA THR A 34 11.73 -8.74 4.12
C THR A 34 13.03 -8.64 3.30
N PRO A 35 12.96 -8.30 2.00
CA PRO A 35 14.16 -8.09 1.18
C PRO A 35 15.03 -6.93 1.69
N VAL A 36 16.34 -7.04 1.48
CA VAL A 36 17.34 -6.01 1.81
C VAL A 36 17.96 -5.49 0.52
N ALA A 37 17.98 -4.17 0.36
CA ALA A 37 18.53 -3.54 -0.82
C ALA A 37 19.98 -3.97 -1.09
N GLY A 38 20.27 -4.31 -2.34
CA GLY A 38 21.59 -4.77 -2.77
C GLY A 38 21.95 -6.21 -2.37
N GLN A 39 21.06 -6.93 -1.67
CA GLN A 39 21.22 -8.36 -1.38
C GLN A 39 20.32 -9.19 -2.29
N PRO A 40 20.73 -10.39 -2.72
CA PRO A 40 19.84 -11.26 -3.47
C PRO A 40 18.61 -11.63 -2.63
N ALA A 41 17.49 -11.82 -3.31
CA ALA A 41 16.25 -12.36 -2.79
C ALA A 41 15.57 -13.19 -3.88
N TYR A 42 14.78 -14.17 -3.48
CA TYR A 42 14.06 -15.03 -4.41
C TYR A 42 12.56 -14.85 -4.23
N LEU A 43 11.84 -14.92 -5.35
CA LEU A 43 10.40 -14.79 -5.36
C LEU A 43 9.75 -16.15 -5.49
N TRP A 44 8.69 -16.31 -4.72
CA TRP A 44 7.81 -17.45 -4.79
C TRP A 44 6.39 -16.98 -5.08
N ALA A 45 5.63 -17.82 -5.76
CA ALA A 45 4.19 -17.68 -5.89
C ALA A 45 3.49 -18.98 -5.50
N HIS A 46 2.22 -18.90 -5.14
CA HIS A 46 1.32 -20.02 -4.98
C HIS A 46 0.25 -19.93 -6.06
N ALA A 47 0.18 -20.92 -6.94
CA ALA A 47 -0.80 -20.97 -8.02
C ALA A 47 -1.72 -22.17 -7.82
N ALA A 48 -3.01 -22.01 -8.11
CA ALA A 48 -3.99 -23.07 -8.02
C ALA A 48 -4.75 -23.23 -9.33
N ASN A 49 -5.31 -24.41 -9.55
CA ASN A 49 -6.21 -24.68 -10.65
C ASN A 49 -7.59 -25.02 -10.09
N THR A 50 -8.54 -24.11 -10.30
CA THR A 50 -9.93 -24.27 -9.86
C THR A 50 -10.84 -24.78 -10.97
N GLY A 51 -10.25 -25.09 -12.13
CA GLY A 51 -10.95 -25.65 -13.29
C GLY A 51 -11.16 -27.15 -13.19
N SER A 52 -11.50 -27.77 -14.33
CA SER A 52 -11.77 -29.22 -14.40
C SER A 52 -10.81 -29.98 -15.32
N ALA A 53 -9.79 -29.30 -15.84
CA ALA A 53 -8.74 -29.88 -16.70
C ALA A 53 -7.37 -29.54 -16.11
N LEU A 54 -6.39 -30.42 -16.32
CA LEU A 54 -5.00 -30.20 -15.88
C LEU A 54 -4.40 -28.99 -16.61
N ALA A 55 -3.57 -28.21 -15.91
CA ALA A 55 -2.82 -27.08 -16.48
C ALA A 55 -1.31 -27.33 -16.37
N ASN A 56 -0.80 -28.15 -17.29
CA ASN A 56 0.62 -28.49 -17.35
C ASN A 56 1.42 -27.38 -18.02
N GLY A 57 2.62 -27.11 -17.53
CA GLY A 57 3.53 -26.10 -18.07
C GLY A 57 3.04 -24.67 -17.85
N THR A 58 2.24 -24.43 -16.81
CA THR A 58 1.82 -23.08 -16.40
C THR A 58 3.05 -22.26 -16.07
N ARG A 59 3.26 -21.15 -16.79
CA ARG A 59 4.34 -20.19 -16.60
C ARG A 59 3.86 -19.07 -15.69
N ILE A 60 4.60 -18.79 -14.62
CA ILE A 60 4.39 -17.63 -13.75
C ILE A 60 5.50 -16.61 -14.02
N ASP A 61 5.13 -15.44 -14.53
CA ASP A 61 6.05 -14.33 -14.76
C ASP A 61 6.03 -13.38 -13.55
N PHE A 62 7.22 -13.06 -13.04
CA PHE A 62 7.42 -12.21 -11.88
C PHE A 62 7.94 -10.83 -12.27
N TYR A 63 7.40 -9.79 -11.64
CA TYR A 63 7.83 -8.41 -11.83
C TYR A 63 7.95 -7.70 -10.49
N TRP A 64 8.80 -6.67 -10.45
CA TRP A 64 8.70 -5.62 -9.44
C TRP A 64 8.36 -4.29 -10.12
N ALA A 65 7.61 -3.45 -9.43
CA ALA A 65 7.27 -2.13 -9.90
C ALA A 65 7.32 -1.12 -8.77
N ASP A 66 7.58 0.13 -9.16
CA ASP A 66 7.41 1.26 -8.26
C ASP A 66 5.94 1.29 -7.80
N PRO A 67 5.70 1.46 -6.50
CA PRO A 67 4.36 1.41 -5.95
C PRO A 67 3.60 2.60 -6.46
N SER A 68 2.69 2.32 -7.37
CA SER A 68 1.86 3.32 -7.97
C SER A 68 0.46 2.78 -8.09
N ALA A 69 -0.47 3.71 -8.08
CA ALA A 69 -1.88 3.50 -8.31
C ALA A 69 -2.26 2.64 -9.53
N GLN A 70 -1.33 2.46 -10.46
CA GLN A 70 -1.58 1.72 -11.67
C GLN A 70 -0.25 1.22 -12.22
N VAL A 71 -0.07 -0.09 -12.15
CA VAL A 71 1.11 -0.75 -12.68
C VAL A 71 0.80 -1.26 -14.08
N ILE A 72 1.67 -0.96 -15.03
CA ILE A 72 1.56 -1.42 -16.42
C ILE A 72 2.84 -2.11 -16.85
N VAL A 73 2.76 -3.02 -17.82
CA VAL A 73 3.91 -3.79 -18.35
C VAL A 73 5.07 -2.89 -18.77
N GLY A 74 4.79 -1.71 -19.34
CA GLY A 74 5.82 -0.77 -19.79
C GLY A 74 6.57 -0.03 -18.68
N THR A 75 6.10 -0.13 -17.43
CA THR A 75 6.72 0.52 -16.25
C THR A 75 7.07 -0.47 -15.15
N ALA A 76 6.72 -1.75 -15.31
CA ALA A 76 7.12 -2.84 -14.43
C ALA A 76 8.45 -3.41 -14.91
N ASN A 77 9.27 -3.88 -13.96
CA ASN A 77 10.57 -4.46 -14.21
C ASN A 77 10.46 -5.99 -14.13
N PRO A 78 10.69 -6.73 -15.23
CA PRO A 78 10.66 -8.18 -15.18
C PRO A 78 11.82 -8.71 -14.32
N ILE A 79 11.53 -9.71 -13.50
CA ILE A 79 12.51 -10.41 -12.68
C ILE A 79 12.88 -11.73 -13.36
N GLY A 80 11.90 -12.55 -13.64
CA GLY A 80 12.08 -13.88 -14.21
C GLY A 80 10.78 -14.65 -14.25
N SER A 81 10.85 -15.90 -14.68
CA SER A 81 9.69 -16.77 -14.79
C SER A 81 9.95 -18.09 -14.07
N ALA A 82 8.89 -18.74 -13.64
CA ALA A 82 8.92 -20.10 -13.14
C ALA A 82 7.80 -20.93 -13.79
N PHE A 83 7.90 -22.26 -13.69
CA PHE A 83 6.95 -23.18 -14.32
C PHE A 83 6.41 -24.16 -13.29
N VAL A 84 5.12 -24.48 -13.41
CA VAL A 84 4.42 -25.42 -12.53
C VAL A 84 3.39 -26.22 -13.33
N ASP A 85 3.22 -27.49 -12.97
CA ASP A 85 2.13 -28.32 -13.44
C ASP A 85 1.03 -28.30 -12.37
N LEU A 86 -0.15 -27.79 -12.71
CA LEU A 86 -1.28 -27.71 -11.77
C LEU A 86 -2.27 -28.82 -12.08
N ASP A 87 -2.51 -29.69 -11.11
CA ASP A 87 -3.49 -30.76 -11.21
C ASP A 87 -4.91 -30.25 -10.89
N LEU A 88 -5.80 -31.13 -10.44
CA LEU A 88 -7.17 -30.75 -10.04
C LEU A 88 -7.30 -30.54 -8.53
N ASP A 89 -6.19 -30.56 -7.78
CA ASP A 89 -6.21 -30.25 -6.36
C ASP A 89 -6.39 -28.74 -6.17
N PRO A 90 -7.50 -28.29 -5.56
CA PRO A 90 -7.71 -26.88 -5.27
C PRO A 90 -6.69 -26.31 -4.27
N ALA A 91 -5.90 -27.16 -3.60
CA ALA A 91 -4.81 -26.73 -2.73
C ALA A 91 -3.71 -25.99 -3.49
N GLY A 92 -3.55 -26.21 -4.81
CA GLY A 92 -2.54 -25.56 -5.62
C GLY A 92 -1.10 -25.98 -5.28
N GLN A 93 -0.14 -25.26 -5.86
CA GLN A 93 1.28 -25.55 -5.72
C GLN A 93 2.12 -24.27 -5.62
N ASP A 94 3.12 -24.32 -4.75
CA ASP A 94 4.13 -23.28 -4.62
C ASP A 94 5.17 -23.42 -5.73
N VAL A 95 5.58 -22.28 -6.30
CA VAL A 95 6.56 -22.22 -7.38
C VAL A 95 7.63 -21.16 -7.08
N LEU A 96 8.89 -21.53 -7.30
CA LEU A 96 10.06 -20.71 -7.05
C LEU A 96 10.62 -20.12 -8.35
N CYS A 97 10.80 -18.81 -8.38
CA CYS A 97 11.63 -18.14 -9.38
C CYS A 97 13.11 -18.24 -8.98
N LEU A 98 13.89 -19.03 -9.73
CA LEU A 98 15.33 -19.21 -9.49
C LEU A 98 16.20 -18.03 -9.93
N VAL A 99 15.62 -17.04 -10.62
CA VAL A 99 16.34 -15.81 -10.98
C VAL A 99 16.41 -14.93 -9.73
N PRO A 100 17.61 -14.66 -9.18
CA PRO A 100 17.73 -13.83 -8.00
C PRO A 100 17.33 -12.40 -8.34
N TRP A 101 16.44 -11.84 -7.54
CA TRP A 101 16.10 -10.43 -7.56
C TRP A 101 17.02 -9.68 -6.60
N VAL A 102 17.69 -8.64 -7.10
CA VAL A 102 18.47 -7.72 -6.24
C VAL A 102 17.66 -6.43 -6.11
N PRO A 103 16.94 -6.23 -5.00
CA PRO A 103 16.07 -5.10 -4.80
C PRO A 103 16.89 -3.81 -4.65
N VAL A 104 16.32 -2.71 -5.10
CA VAL A 104 16.92 -1.38 -5.03
C VAL A 104 15.89 -0.44 -4.42
N VAL A 105 16.27 0.34 -3.43
CA VAL A 105 15.30 1.22 -2.76
C VAL A 105 14.81 2.30 -3.70
N VAL A 106 13.57 2.14 -4.16
CA VAL A 106 12.80 3.18 -4.84
C VAL A 106 11.62 3.59 -3.95
N ASN A 107 11.21 4.86 -4.02
CA ASN A 107 10.06 5.39 -3.28
C ASN A 107 10.07 5.07 -1.77
N GLY A 108 11.20 5.28 -1.09
CA GLY A 108 11.33 5.01 0.34
C GLY A 108 11.35 3.53 0.72
N GLY A 109 11.53 2.63 -0.26
CA GLY A 109 11.62 1.19 -0.07
C GLY A 109 10.27 0.48 -0.24
N HIS A 110 9.19 1.21 -0.53
CA HIS A 110 7.93 0.58 -0.84
C HIS A 110 7.96 0.06 -2.28
N GLU A 111 7.63 -1.21 -2.51
CA GLU A 111 7.70 -1.84 -3.84
C GLU A 111 6.51 -2.79 -4.05
N CYS A 112 6.03 -2.88 -5.28
CA CYS A 112 4.97 -3.81 -5.69
C CYS A 112 5.57 -5.02 -6.39
N LEU A 113 5.35 -6.21 -5.85
CA LEU A 113 5.60 -7.46 -6.54
C LEU A 113 4.34 -7.90 -7.28
N LEU A 114 4.53 -8.40 -8.48
CA LEU A 114 3.47 -8.94 -9.33
C LEU A 114 3.83 -10.35 -9.75
N ALA A 115 2.83 -11.21 -9.82
CA ALA A 115 2.90 -12.51 -10.47
C ALA A 115 1.77 -12.60 -11.49
N ALA A 116 2.08 -13.03 -12.72
CA ALA A 116 1.10 -13.25 -13.78
C ALA A 116 1.21 -14.69 -14.30
N ALA A 117 0.11 -15.43 -14.24
CA ALA A 117 0.04 -16.80 -14.69
C ALA A 117 -0.38 -16.89 -16.16
N HIS A 118 0.33 -17.73 -16.92
CA HIS A 118 0.03 -18.09 -18.29
C HIS A 118 0.01 -19.62 -18.39
N GLY A 119 -1.12 -20.21 -18.70
CA GLY A 119 -1.19 -21.65 -18.91
C GLY A 119 -2.04 -22.03 -20.12
N PRO A 120 -1.78 -23.20 -20.70
CA PRO A 120 -2.56 -23.72 -21.81
C PRO A 120 -3.99 -24.00 -21.35
N ASP A 121 -4.94 -23.74 -22.25
CA ASP A 121 -6.37 -24.05 -22.04
C ASP A 121 -6.98 -23.45 -20.74
N ASP A 122 -6.44 -22.32 -20.28
CA ASP A 122 -7.08 -21.51 -19.24
C ASP A 122 -8.44 -21.00 -19.75
N ALA A 123 -9.46 -21.03 -18.90
CA ALA A 123 -10.80 -20.55 -19.16
C ALA A 123 -10.86 -19.02 -19.36
N SER A 124 -9.90 -18.27 -18.81
CA SER A 124 -9.84 -16.81 -18.91
C SER A 124 -8.42 -16.31 -19.21
N PRO A 125 -7.81 -16.71 -20.33
CA PRO A 125 -6.39 -16.44 -20.58
C PRO A 125 -6.13 -14.94 -20.70
N ILE A 126 -5.09 -14.47 -20.01
CA ILE A 126 -4.50 -13.16 -20.24
C ILE A 126 -3.56 -13.22 -21.46
N PRO A 127 -3.30 -12.10 -22.16
CA PRO A 127 -2.42 -12.11 -23.33
C PRO A 127 -1.03 -12.68 -23.03
N ASP A 128 -0.51 -13.52 -23.93
CA ASP A 128 0.87 -14.03 -23.85
C ASP A 128 1.61 -13.79 -25.18
N PRO A 129 2.65 -12.94 -25.23
CA PRO A 129 3.16 -12.11 -24.12
C PRO A 129 2.22 -10.94 -23.80
N LEU A 130 2.33 -10.40 -22.58
CA LEU A 130 1.57 -9.21 -22.20
C LEU A 130 2.01 -7.99 -23.05
N PRO A 131 1.07 -7.28 -23.72
CA PRO A 131 1.43 -6.17 -24.59
C PRO A 131 1.88 -4.95 -23.77
N ASN A 132 2.72 -4.10 -24.38
CA ASN A 132 3.12 -2.85 -23.75
C ASN A 132 1.88 -1.97 -23.43
N GLY A 133 1.82 -1.47 -22.20
CA GLY A 133 0.68 -0.71 -21.70
C GLY A 133 -0.49 -1.55 -21.19
N TYR A 134 -0.38 -2.89 -21.20
CA TYR A 134 -1.30 -3.76 -20.47
C TYR A 134 -1.24 -3.41 -18.98
N VAL A 135 -2.42 -3.28 -18.36
CA VAL A 135 -2.58 -2.92 -16.96
C VAL A 135 -2.59 -4.20 -16.13
N PHE A 136 -1.72 -4.26 -15.12
CA PHE A 136 -1.87 -5.27 -14.08
C PHE A 136 -3.08 -4.87 -13.23
N ASP A 137 -4.19 -5.57 -13.45
CA ASP A 137 -5.47 -5.35 -12.76
C ASP A 137 -5.91 -6.66 -12.10
N PRO A 138 -5.32 -7.01 -10.94
CA PRO A 138 -5.65 -8.25 -10.24
C PRO A 138 -7.15 -8.43 -9.95
N PRO A 139 -7.92 -7.39 -9.56
CA PRO A 139 -9.37 -7.48 -9.44
C PRO A 139 -10.12 -7.90 -10.70
N ALA A 140 -9.53 -7.71 -11.89
CA ALA A 140 -10.12 -8.07 -13.17
C ALA A 140 -9.59 -9.41 -13.72
N HIS A 141 -8.52 -9.96 -13.13
CA HIS A 141 -7.80 -11.12 -13.68
C HIS A 141 -7.28 -12.02 -12.56
N ASP A 142 -7.93 -13.16 -12.35
CA ASP A 142 -7.55 -14.16 -11.32
C ASP A 142 -6.14 -14.73 -11.53
N GLN A 143 -5.59 -14.63 -12.75
CA GLN A 143 -4.24 -15.03 -13.10
C GLN A 143 -3.16 -14.07 -12.59
N ILE A 144 -3.55 -12.86 -12.18
CA ILE A 144 -2.63 -11.81 -11.76
C ILE A 144 -2.86 -11.56 -10.28
N ALA A 145 -1.78 -11.53 -9.51
CA ALA A 145 -1.83 -11.08 -8.12
C ALA A 145 -0.76 -10.01 -7.87
N GLN A 146 -1.01 -9.17 -6.87
CA GLN A 146 -0.05 -8.18 -6.41
C GLN A 146 0.23 -8.33 -4.91
N ARG A 147 1.49 -8.14 -4.54
CA ARG A 147 1.90 -7.98 -3.15
C ARG A 147 2.78 -6.76 -2.99
N ASN A 148 2.33 -5.82 -2.17
CA ASN A 148 3.20 -4.74 -1.75
C ASN A 148 4.11 -5.19 -0.61
N ILE A 149 5.37 -4.78 -0.70
CA ILE A 149 6.42 -5.08 0.27
C ILE A 149 7.16 -3.80 0.66
N THR A 150 8.03 -3.95 1.66
CA THR A 150 9.07 -2.97 1.96
C THR A 150 10.43 -3.61 1.74
N VAL A 151 11.34 -2.87 1.12
CA VAL A 151 12.75 -3.19 0.99
C VAL A 151 13.49 -2.42 2.06
N LEU A 152 14.25 -3.15 2.88
CA LEU A 152 15.06 -2.55 3.92
C LEU A 152 16.33 -1.94 3.31
N MET A 153 16.63 -0.70 3.68
CA MET A 153 18.01 -0.22 3.61
C MET A 153 18.77 -0.73 4.81
N ALA A 154 19.97 -1.26 4.60
CA ALA A 154 20.86 -1.68 5.70
C ALA A 154 21.18 -0.56 6.71
N SER A 155 20.85 0.71 6.40
CA SER A 155 21.17 1.90 7.18
C SER A 155 19.98 2.73 7.69
N MET A 156 18.71 2.30 7.56
CA MET A 156 17.57 3.08 8.09
C MET A 156 16.76 2.32 9.13
N LEU A 157 16.71 2.88 10.36
CA LEU A 157 15.73 2.55 11.40
C LEU A 157 14.50 3.49 11.37
N ALA A 158 14.48 4.52 10.51
CA ALA A 158 13.38 5.50 10.41
C ALA A 158 13.24 6.07 8.99
N SER A 159 12.63 5.31 8.08
CA SER A 159 12.28 5.80 6.73
C SER A 159 10.96 6.56 6.76
N ALA A 160 10.89 7.71 6.06
CA ALA A 160 9.61 8.36 5.79
C ALA A 160 8.74 7.43 4.92
N MET A 161 7.48 7.25 5.29
CA MET A 161 6.56 6.38 4.55
C MET A 161 5.96 7.16 3.38
N VAL A 162 6.32 6.77 2.16
CA VAL A 162 5.95 7.49 0.92
C VAL A 162 5.10 6.60 0.02
N ILE A 163 3.99 7.13 -0.47
CA ILE A 163 3.14 6.52 -1.49
C ILE A 163 3.27 7.35 -2.76
N SER A 164 3.63 6.73 -3.89
CA SER A 164 3.64 7.44 -5.18
C SER A 164 2.29 7.34 -5.86
N VAL A 165 1.65 8.48 -6.09
CA VAL A 165 0.43 8.57 -6.90
C VAL A 165 0.87 8.90 -8.32
N ARG A 166 0.53 8.05 -9.30
CA ARG A 166 0.89 8.27 -10.71
C ARG A 166 -0.32 8.55 -11.58
N ALA A 167 -0.15 9.49 -12.50
CA ALA A 167 -1.05 9.72 -13.63
C ALA A 167 -0.45 9.06 -14.88
N LEU A 168 -1.22 8.14 -15.50
CA LEU A 168 -0.80 7.51 -16.74
C LEU A 168 -0.45 8.56 -17.82
N PRO A 169 0.40 8.20 -18.80
CA PRO A 169 0.90 9.15 -19.81
C PRO A 169 -0.17 9.89 -20.61
N ARG A 170 -1.42 9.40 -20.64
CA ARG A 170 -2.46 9.87 -21.56
C ARG A 170 -3.56 10.71 -20.91
N ARG A 171 -3.64 10.79 -19.58
CA ARG A 171 -4.75 11.49 -18.90
C ARG A 171 -4.30 12.14 -17.60
N ASP A 172 -4.79 13.36 -17.37
CA ASP A 172 -4.73 13.98 -16.05
C ASP A 172 -5.54 13.14 -15.06
N LYS A 173 -5.14 13.19 -13.78
CA LYS A 173 -5.72 12.35 -12.74
C LYS A 173 -6.01 13.17 -11.50
N GLN A 174 -7.20 12.98 -10.95
CA GLN A 174 -7.52 13.40 -9.60
C GLN A 174 -7.65 12.14 -8.73
N ALA A 175 -6.80 12.04 -7.73
CA ALA A 175 -6.80 10.96 -6.75
C ALA A 175 -7.24 11.49 -5.39
N PHE A 176 -7.88 10.63 -4.61
CA PHE A 176 -8.23 10.86 -3.22
C PHE A 176 -7.58 9.77 -2.36
N ILE A 177 -6.67 10.19 -1.48
CA ILE A 177 -5.93 9.30 -0.59
C ILE A 177 -6.58 9.33 0.78
N SER A 178 -7.07 8.20 1.27
CA SER A 178 -7.73 8.10 2.57
C SER A 178 -7.05 7.08 3.47
N VAL A 179 -7.21 7.23 4.79
CA VAL A 179 -6.74 6.25 5.76
C VAL A 179 -7.91 5.45 6.30
N GLU A 180 -7.81 4.14 6.24
CA GLU A 180 -8.76 3.18 6.81
C GLU A 180 -8.07 2.34 7.90
N TYR A 181 -8.84 1.90 8.89
CA TYR A 181 -8.38 1.10 10.02
C TYR A 181 -9.25 -0.14 10.11
N GLY A 182 -8.69 -1.30 10.41
CA GLY A 182 -9.51 -2.49 10.61
C GLY A 182 -8.75 -3.80 10.68
N GLY A 183 -9.43 -4.79 11.28
CA GLY A 183 -9.30 -6.26 11.43
C GLY A 183 -7.98 -6.97 11.82
N GLU A 184 -7.88 -8.28 11.52
CA GLU A 184 -7.00 -9.26 12.23
C GLU A 184 -6.13 -10.19 11.35
N LEU A 185 -4.81 -10.25 11.62
CA LEU A 185 -3.84 -11.03 10.82
C LEU A 185 -4.10 -12.52 11.00
N ASN A 186 -4.20 -13.25 9.88
CA ASN A 186 -4.25 -14.71 9.97
C ASN A 186 -2.85 -15.29 10.25
N GLN A 187 -2.79 -16.57 10.63
CA GLN A 187 -1.54 -17.22 11.03
C GLN A 187 -0.47 -17.21 9.92
N ARG A 188 -0.86 -17.46 8.66
CA ARG A 188 0.07 -17.44 7.51
C ARG A 188 0.67 -16.05 7.34
N GLN A 189 -0.12 -15.00 7.55
CA GLN A 189 0.35 -13.62 7.47
C GLN A 189 1.31 -13.28 8.61
N LEU A 190 0.99 -13.64 9.84
CA LEU A 190 1.91 -13.44 10.97
C LEU A 190 3.27 -14.11 10.70
N MET A 191 3.26 -15.32 10.16
CA MET A 191 4.47 -16.06 9.81
C MET A 191 5.27 -15.38 8.68
N LEU A 192 4.61 -14.96 7.61
CA LEU A 192 5.25 -14.24 6.49
C LEU A 192 5.91 -12.92 6.90
N LEU A 193 5.52 -12.37 8.05
CA LEU A 193 6.01 -11.12 8.59
C LEU A 193 7.02 -11.33 9.73
N GLY A 194 7.28 -12.58 10.12
CA GLY A 194 8.07 -12.91 11.30
C GLY A 194 7.46 -12.43 12.61
N LEU A 195 6.14 -12.17 12.65
CA LEU A 195 5.40 -11.68 13.80
C LEU A 195 4.72 -12.80 14.61
N ASP A 196 4.72 -14.02 14.10
CA ASP A 196 4.11 -15.20 14.71
C ASP A 196 4.68 -15.53 16.10
N LYS A 197 5.94 -15.16 16.35
CA LYS A 197 6.62 -15.40 17.63
C LYS A 197 6.35 -14.32 18.68
N LEU A 198 5.72 -13.21 18.31
CA LEU A 198 5.52 -12.05 19.18
C LEU A 198 4.19 -12.07 19.94
N ALA A 199 3.39 -13.15 19.81
CA ALA A 199 2.10 -13.33 20.50
C ALA A 199 1.16 -12.09 20.43
N LEU A 200 1.19 -11.37 19.30
CA LEU A 200 0.48 -10.10 19.16
C LEU A 200 -1.03 -10.29 19.01
N ARG A 201 -1.82 -9.38 19.59
CA ARG A 201 -3.27 -9.30 19.43
C ARG A 201 -3.70 -7.99 18.74
N PRO A 202 -4.80 -7.96 17.98
CA PRO A 202 -5.29 -6.72 17.38
C PRO A 202 -5.69 -5.71 18.46
N ALA A 203 -5.45 -4.43 18.22
CA ALA A 203 -5.89 -3.34 19.08
C ALA A 203 -7.44 -3.27 19.05
N PRO A 204 -8.12 -3.20 20.23
CA PRO A 204 -9.58 -3.25 20.30
C PRO A 204 -10.27 -1.97 19.81
N GLN A 205 -9.51 -0.87 19.70
CA GLN A 205 -9.96 0.42 19.21
C GLN A 205 -8.84 1.08 18.42
N ARG A 206 -9.16 2.15 17.69
CA ARG A 206 -8.20 2.93 16.91
C ARG A 206 -7.11 3.52 17.82
N ALA A 207 -6.00 2.81 17.91
CA ALA A 207 -4.84 3.12 18.73
C ALA A 207 -3.77 3.94 17.98
N VAL A 208 -3.86 3.96 16.65
CA VAL A 208 -2.92 4.63 15.76
C VAL A 208 -3.60 5.82 15.07
N ARG A 209 -2.89 6.94 15.03
CA ARG A 209 -3.23 8.14 14.25
C ARG A 209 -2.31 8.24 13.05
N VAL A 210 -2.87 8.61 11.91
CA VAL A 210 -2.11 8.81 10.67
C VAL A 210 -2.46 10.17 10.08
N ALA A 211 -1.44 10.95 9.74
CA ALA A 211 -1.54 12.19 9.00
C ALA A 211 -0.98 12.00 7.59
N LEU A 212 -1.69 12.50 6.58
CA LEU A 212 -1.27 12.48 5.17
C LEU A 212 -0.86 13.88 4.72
N SER A 213 0.20 13.99 3.92
CA SER A 213 0.69 15.27 3.39
C SER A 213 1.37 15.10 2.03
N LEU A 214 1.38 16.16 1.20
CA LEU A 214 2.20 16.24 -0.01
C LEU A 214 3.62 16.74 0.27
N GLU A 215 3.82 17.33 1.44
CA GLU A 215 5.13 17.75 1.95
C GLU A 215 5.67 16.71 2.95
N PRO A 216 7.00 16.47 2.98
CA PRO A 216 7.60 15.57 3.96
C PRO A 216 7.27 16.02 5.39
N ILE A 217 6.61 15.16 6.16
CA ILE A 217 6.41 15.37 7.60
C ILE A 217 7.54 14.65 8.33
N CYS A 218 8.51 15.41 8.84
CA CYS A 218 9.48 14.89 9.80
C CYS A 218 8.87 14.96 11.21
N GLY A 219 8.99 13.89 12.00
CA GLY A 219 8.33 13.69 13.31
C GLY A 219 8.74 14.62 14.46
N GLY A 220 8.98 15.91 14.20
CA GLY A 220 9.06 16.94 15.23
C GLY A 220 7.66 17.47 15.53
N ARG A 221 7.23 17.42 16.80
CA ARG A 221 6.02 18.12 17.26
C ARG A 221 6.12 19.59 16.83
N HIS A 222 5.38 20.00 15.81
CA HIS A 222 5.13 21.42 15.58
C HIS A 222 4.30 21.92 16.76
N ARG A 223 4.97 22.48 17.77
CA ARG A 223 4.29 23.35 18.74
C ARG A 223 3.75 24.52 17.92
N HIS A 224 2.44 24.52 17.68
CA HIS A 224 1.73 25.71 17.26
C HIS A 224 2.00 26.79 18.30
N ARG A 225 2.88 27.74 17.96
CA ARG A 225 3.04 28.97 18.73
C ARG A 225 1.83 29.82 18.35
N HIS A 226 0.79 29.77 19.18
CA HIS A 226 -0.27 30.77 19.13
C HIS A 226 0.40 32.13 19.34
N ALA A 227 0.29 32.98 18.32
CA ALA A 227 0.68 34.38 18.40
C ALA A 227 -0.47 35.13 19.06
N ASP A 228 -0.37 35.34 20.36
CA ASP A 228 -1.09 36.39 21.06
C ASP A 228 -0.08 37.42 21.56
N GLY A 229 -0.30 38.66 21.11
CA GLY A 229 -0.12 39.90 21.86
C GLY A 229 1.21 40.21 22.56
N ALA A 230 1.89 41.22 22.00
CA ALA A 230 2.38 42.44 22.66
C ALA A 230 3.12 42.41 24.01
N ASP A 231 4.18 43.23 24.02
CA ASP A 231 4.82 43.93 25.14
C ASP A 231 5.78 43.15 26.06
N GLY A 232 6.98 43.74 26.24
CA GLY A 232 7.83 43.50 27.41
C GLY A 232 9.30 43.28 27.08
N ALA A 233 10.11 44.29 27.37
CA ALA A 233 11.57 44.26 27.36
C ALA A 233 12.16 43.46 28.54
N ASP A 234 13.46 43.19 28.42
CA ASP A 234 14.46 42.94 29.49
C ASP A 234 14.32 41.67 30.35
N ASP A 235 15.21 40.69 30.15
CA ASP A 235 16.40 40.51 31.01
C ASP A 235 17.11 39.16 30.75
N ALA A 236 18.43 39.21 30.89
CA ALA A 236 19.34 38.08 30.83
C ALA A 236 19.32 37.26 32.13
N ASP A 237 19.39 35.93 32.03
CA ASP A 237 20.37 35.07 32.71
C ASP A 237 19.88 33.61 32.83
N GLY A 238 20.81 32.67 32.61
CA GLY A 238 20.90 31.50 33.48
C GLY A 238 20.35 30.15 32.99
N ALA A 239 21.30 29.29 32.64
CA ALA A 239 21.38 27.88 33.07
C ALA A 239 20.50 26.80 32.40
N GLY A 240 21.21 25.87 31.74
CA GLY A 240 20.96 24.43 31.92
C GLY A 240 20.03 23.76 30.93
N ASP A 241 20.48 23.57 29.69
CA ASP A 241 19.91 22.56 28.79
C ASP A 241 20.25 21.16 29.30
N ALA A 242 19.45 20.68 30.25
CA ALA A 242 19.32 19.25 30.50
C ALA A 242 18.58 18.65 29.30
N ALA A 243 19.29 17.85 28.51
CA ALA A 243 18.70 17.03 27.47
C ALA A 243 17.52 16.23 28.05
N PRO A 244 16.34 16.19 27.39
CA PRO A 244 15.26 15.33 27.84
C PRO A 244 15.71 13.86 27.72
N PRO A 245 15.28 12.97 28.63
CA PRO A 245 15.66 11.57 28.60
C PRO A 245 15.20 10.92 27.28
N ALA A 246 16.11 10.17 26.69
CA ALA A 246 15.93 9.42 25.46
C ALA A 246 15.16 8.11 25.69
N ASP A 247 13.99 8.18 26.31
CA ASP A 247 13.05 7.05 26.35
C ASP A 247 12.16 7.16 25.10
N GLN A 248 12.77 6.98 23.92
CA GLN A 248 12.00 6.74 22.71
C GLN A 248 11.50 5.30 22.78
N GLU A 249 10.27 5.15 23.28
CA GLU A 249 9.47 3.95 23.13
C GLU A 249 9.51 3.52 21.65
N GLN A 250 10.16 2.38 21.37
CA GLN A 250 10.38 1.89 20.01
C GLN A 250 9.06 1.41 19.42
N VAL A 251 8.36 2.31 18.72
CA VAL A 251 7.24 1.94 17.87
C VAL A 251 7.81 1.37 16.57
N LEU A 252 7.72 0.05 16.42
CA LEU A 252 8.03 -0.63 15.17
C LEU A 252 6.82 -0.53 14.24
N ALA A 253 6.91 0.33 13.24
CA ALA A 253 5.97 0.32 12.13
C ALA A 253 6.49 -0.67 11.08
N VAL A 254 5.90 -1.87 11.04
CA VAL A 254 6.18 -2.85 10.00
C VAL A 254 5.20 -2.58 8.86
N SER A 255 5.68 -2.24 7.67
CA SER A 255 4.79 -2.19 6.51
C SER A 255 4.36 -3.61 6.17
N VAL A 256 3.05 -3.80 6.08
CA VAL A 256 2.44 -5.11 5.87
C VAL A 256 1.18 -4.86 5.07
N ALA A 257 1.21 -5.25 3.79
CA ALA A 257 0.02 -5.31 2.96
C ALA A 257 -0.95 -6.34 3.57
N LYS A 258 -2.20 -5.94 3.89
CA LYS A 258 -3.12 -6.83 4.60
C LYS A 258 -4.62 -6.56 4.38
N THR A 259 -5.44 -7.46 4.94
CA THR A 259 -6.57 -8.14 4.31
C THR A 259 -7.87 -8.31 5.24
N TYR A 260 -9.13 -7.87 4.89
CA TYR A 260 -10.55 -8.22 5.28
C TYR A 260 -11.53 -8.42 4.09
N ALA A 261 -12.74 -8.96 4.32
CA ALA A 261 -13.75 -9.14 3.28
C ALA A 261 -14.42 -7.82 2.82
N ALA A 262 -14.66 -7.67 1.50
CA ALA A 262 -15.57 -6.67 0.97
C ALA A 262 -17.01 -7.21 0.99
N GLY A 263 -17.89 -6.57 1.76
CA GLY A 263 -19.34 -6.71 1.59
C GLY A 263 -20.16 -6.92 2.88
N SER A 264 -20.79 -5.86 3.36
CA SER A 264 -22.24 -5.83 3.61
C SER A 264 -22.63 -4.37 3.75
N GLU A 265 -23.29 -3.83 2.73
CA GLU A 265 -24.18 -2.69 2.91
C GLU A 265 -25.17 -3.08 4.01
N VAL A 266 -25.13 -2.39 5.15
CA VAL A 266 -26.16 -2.49 6.18
C VAL A 266 -26.98 -1.23 6.10
N GLY A 267 -28.20 -1.42 5.60
CA GLY A 267 -29.36 -0.53 5.49
C GLY A 267 -29.24 0.89 6.04
N GLY A 268 -29.23 1.85 5.11
CA GLY A 268 -29.70 3.21 5.34
C GLY A 268 -31.07 3.37 4.68
N ASP A 269 -32.06 3.60 5.54
CA ASP A 269 -33.48 3.80 5.31
C ASP A 269 -33.83 4.64 4.06
N GLU A 270 -34.78 4.12 3.28
CA GLU A 270 -35.44 4.82 2.19
C GLU A 270 -36.32 5.92 2.78
N THR A 271 -36.14 7.17 2.35
CA THR A 271 -37.22 8.12 2.05
C THR A 271 -36.60 9.45 1.66
N LEU A 272 -36.80 9.87 0.41
CA LEU A 272 -37.43 11.15 0.10
C LEU A 272 -37.55 11.30 -1.42
N ASP A 273 -38.81 11.23 -1.84
CA ASP A 273 -39.31 11.49 -3.17
C ASP A 273 -38.98 12.88 -3.72
N ARG A 274 -38.88 12.91 -5.05
CA ARG A 274 -39.30 13.95 -6.03
C ARG A 274 -38.19 14.58 -6.86
N GLU A 275 -38.03 14.03 -8.07
CA GLU A 275 -38.04 14.85 -9.28
C GLU A 275 -39.50 15.27 -9.60
N PRO A 276 -39.76 16.37 -10.33
CA PRO A 276 -39.65 16.35 -11.80
C PRO A 276 -39.15 17.67 -12.43
N GLY A 277 -38.61 17.59 -13.66
CA GLY A 277 -38.63 18.73 -14.57
C GLY A 277 -37.56 18.69 -15.66
N ALA A 278 -37.91 18.08 -16.80
CA ALA A 278 -37.15 18.16 -18.04
C ALA A 278 -37.46 19.42 -18.86
N ALA A 279 -36.50 19.78 -19.73
CA ALA A 279 -36.54 20.74 -20.85
C ALA A 279 -36.39 22.22 -20.45
N GLU A 280 -35.60 23.08 -21.11
CA GLU A 280 -35.34 23.23 -22.55
C GLU A 280 -33.96 23.84 -22.87
N ASP A 281 -33.72 23.86 -24.18
CA ASP A 281 -32.61 24.23 -25.06
C ASP A 281 -31.99 25.65 -24.95
N ASP A 282 -30.73 25.68 -25.43
CA ASP A 282 -30.11 26.62 -26.38
C ASP A 282 -30.04 28.14 -26.08
N THR A 283 -28.82 28.66 -25.94
CA THR A 283 -28.17 29.62 -26.88
C THR A 283 -27.01 30.41 -26.24
N GLY A 284 -25.93 30.58 -27.00
CA GLY A 284 -25.23 31.87 -27.10
C GLY A 284 -23.95 32.09 -26.28
N ALA A 285 -22.80 32.01 -26.97
CA ALA A 285 -21.55 32.71 -26.61
C ALA A 285 -21.77 34.23 -26.49
N ILE A 286 -20.98 34.97 -25.69
CA ILE A 286 -19.85 35.86 -26.09
C ILE A 286 -19.04 36.36 -24.86
N ASP A 287 -17.71 36.43 -25.04
CA ASP A 287 -16.71 37.45 -24.62
C ASP A 287 -16.45 37.91 -23.16
N SER A 288 -15.24 37.53 -22.71
CA SER A 288 -14.04 38.35 -22.39
C SER A 288 -13.99 39.40 -21.25
N ALA A 289 -12.78 39.43 -20.64
CA ALA A 289 -12.14 40.44 -19.79
C ALA A 289 -12.59 40.50 -18.31
N ALA A 290 -11.84 39.89 -17.40
CA ALA A 290 -10.65 40.43 -16.71
C ALA A 290 -11.01 41.43 -15.60
N LEU A 291 -10.72 41.07 -14.34
CA LEU A 291 -10.21 41.98 -13.32
C LEU A 291 -9.52 41.19 -12.21
N GLU A 292 -8.36 41.71 -11.82
CA GLU A 292 -7.37 41.23 -10.87
C GLU A 292 -7.84 41.30 -9.40
N GLY A 293 -7.16 40.54 -8.54
CA GLY A 293 -7.25 40.60 -7.08
C GLY A 293 -6.91 39.23 -6.48
N ALA A 294 -5.64 38.89 -6.34
CA ALA A 294 -4.92 38.99 -5.07
C ALA A 294 -5.70 38.34 -3.90
N GLU A 295 -5.28 37.15 -3.46
CA GLU A 295 -4.62 36.97 -2.15
C GLU A 295 -4.45 35.49 -1.79
N HIS A 296 -3.32 35.23 -1.14
CA HIS A 296 -2.92 33.95 -0.58
C HIS A 296 -3.96 33.39 0.39
N SER A 297 -4.48 32.20 0.10
CA SER A 297 -5.06 31.31 1.10
C SER A 297 -4.84 29.86 0.69
N GLN A 298 -3.63 29.35 0.95
CA GLN A 298 -3.32 27.93 0.89
C GLN A 298 -2.83 27.50 2.28
N TYR A 299 -3.74 27.52 3.25
CA TYR A 299 -3.58 26.74 4.47
C TYR A 299 -4.56 25.58 4.46
N SER A 300 -3.95 24.40 4.32
CA SER A 300 -4.44 23.06 4.61
C SER A 300 -5.82 22.97 5.28
N GLN A 301 -6.83 22.61 4.48
CA GLN A 301 -7.96 21.85 4.99
C GLN A 301 -7.48 20.42 5.26
N TYR A 302 -6.98 20.17 6.47
CA TYR A 302 -6.94 18.83 7.06
C TYR A 302 -8.39 18.37 7.32
N SER A 303 -9.11 18.07 6.24
CA SER A 303 -10.44 17.48 6.32
C SER A 303 -10.29 16.04 6.81
N GLN A 304 -11.10 15.66 7.79
CA GLN A 304 -11.02 14.43 8.56
C GLN A 304 -11.15 13.11 7.76
N HIS A 305 -11.15 13.13 6.41
CA HIS A 305 -11.38 11.92 5.61
C HIS A 305 -10.48 11.72 4.37
N GLY A 306 -9.40 12.49 4.15
CA GLY A 306 -8.40 12.17 3.13
C GLY A 306 -7.73 13.37 2.46
N LEU A 307 -6.74 13.09 1.60
CA LEU A 307 -5.92 14.04 0.85
C LEU A 307 -6.23 13.97 -0.64
N ARG A 308 -6.63 15.09 -1.25
CA ARG A 308 -6.82 15.19 -2.71
C ARG A 308 -5.48 15.48 -3.39
N VAL A 309 -5.18 14.74 -4.45
CA VAL A 309 -3.96 14.89 -5.25
C VAL A 309 -4.36 15.09 -6.71
N ASN A 310 -4.00 16.24 -7.27
CA ASN A 310 -4.21 16.52 -8.69
C ASN A 310 -2.90 16.34 -9.44
N LEU A 311 -2.89 15.47 -10.44
CA LEU A 311 -1.72 15.11 -11.22
C LEU A 311 -1.95 15.43 -12.69
N ARG A 312 -0.93 16.05 -13.30
CA ARG A 312 -0.87 16.18 -14.76
C ARG A 312 -0.48 14.84 -15.37
N ARG A 313 -0.98 14.56 -16.57
CA ARG A 313 -0.59 13.36 -17.34
C ARG A 313 0.93 13.17 -17.37
N GLY A 314 1.39 11.94 -17.16
CA GLY A 314 2.81 11.59 -17.16
C GLY A 314 3.61 12.13 -15.97
N THR A 315 2.95 12.62 -14.91
CA THR A 315 3.60 13.04 -13.66
C THR A 315 3.25 12.12 -12.49
N ALA A 316 4.02 12.23 -11.43
CA ALA A 316 3.81 11.53 -10.16
C ALA A 316 3.94 12.52 -9.01
N ALA A 317 3.22 12.27 -7.91
CA ALA A 317 3.41 12.98 -6.64
C ALA A 317 3.67 11.98 -5.52
N ALA A 318 4.50 12.40 -4.57
CA ALA A 318 4.70 11.69 -3.32
C ALA A 318 3.63 12.11 -2.30
N VAL A 319 3.05 11.13 -1.61
CA VAL A 319 2.19 11.34 -0.45
C VAL A 319 2.88 10.73 0.76
N TYR A 320 3.14 11.56 1.75
CA TYR A 320 3.81 11.21 3.00
C TYR A 320 2.79 10.83 4.05
N ALA A 321 3.06 9.76 4.79
CA ALA A 321 2.25 9.29 5.91
C ALA A 321 3.06 9.35 7.20
N ALA A 322 2.53 10.05 8.21
CA ALA A 322 3.12 10.13 9.55
C ALA A 322 2.23 9.39 10.55
N PHE A 323 2.82 8.47 11.32
CA PHE A 323 2.12 7.61 12.27
C PHE A 323 2.41 8.05 13.71
N SER A 324 1.38 8.05 14.55
CA SER A 324 1.49 8.21 16.02
C SER A 324 0.73 7.04 16.65
N ALA A 325 1.42 6.25 17.45
CA ALA A 325 0.90 5.02 18.05
C ALA A 325 0.72 5.13 19.58
N ASP A 326 0.55 6.34 20.10
CA ASP A 326 0.49 6.63 21.54
C ASP A 326 -0.63 5.85 22.27
N GLY A 327 -1.62 5.33 21.54
CA GLY A 327 -2.71 4.52 22.07
C GLY A 327 -2.52 3.00 21.94
N LEU A 328 -1.39 2.53 21.40
CA LEU A 328 -1.13 1.11 21.15
C LEU A 328 -0.43 0.49 22.36
N HIS A 329 -1.05 -0.50 23.01
CA HIS A 329 -0.48 -1.13 24.20
C HIS A 329 0.50 -2.26 23.85
N PRO A 330 1.42 -2.64 24.77
CA PRO A 330 2.28 -3.80 24.60
C PRO A 330 1.50 -5.08 24.24
N GLY A 331 2.11 -5.87 23.35
CA GLY A 331 1.52 -7.06 22.78
C GLY A 331 0.40 -6.78 21.77
N GLN A 332 0.18 -5.52 21.36
CA GLN A 332 -0.84 -5.16 20.39
C GLN A 332 -0.28 -4.79 19.02
N TYR A 333 -1.12 -4.97 18.01
CA TYR A 333 -0.91 -4.39 16.68
C TYR A 333 -2.15 -3.67 16.18
N GLN A 334 -1.97 -2.66 15.35
CA GLN A 334 -3.04 -2.00 14.61
C GLN A 334 -2.72 -2.01 13.12
N LEU A 335 -3.73 -2.38 12.35
CA LEU A 335 -3.68 -2.29 10.90
C LEU A 335 -4.21 -0.96 10.40
N VAL A 336 -3.44 -0.40 9.48
CA VAL A 336 -3.70 0.87 8.83
C VAL A 336 -3.58 0.66 7.33
N HIS A 337 -4.59 1.06 6.58
CA HIS A 337 -4.59 1.04 5.13
C HIS A 337 -4.60 2.48 4.62
N ILE A 338 -3.68 2.80 3.70
CA ILE A 338 -3.70 4.08 2.99
C ILE A 338 -4.12 3.77 1.56
N ILE A 339 -5.30 4.25 1.19
CA ILE A 339 -6.02 3.81 -0.01
C ILE A 339 -6.15 4.97 -0.96
N GLU A 340 -5.81 4.70 -2.21
CA GLU A 340 -6.04 5.61 -3.31
C GLU A 340 -7.35 5.29 -4.01
N ARG A 341 -8.19 6.32 -4.13
CA ARG A 341 -9.41 6.29 -4.93
C ARG A 341 -9.32 7.27 -6.08
N SER A 342 -9.78 6.85 -7.25
CA SER A 342 -9.97 7.71 -8.42
C SER A 342 -11.40 7.53 -8.91
N GLN A 343 -12.13 8.64 -9.05
CA GLN A 343 -13.55 8.62 -9.45
C GLN A 343 -14.40 7.68 -8.55
N GLY A 344 -14.14 7.69 -7.24
CA GLY A 344 -14.83 6.86 -6.26
C GLY A 344 -14.39 5.39 -6.21
N LYS A 345 -13.60 4.91 -7.18
CA LYS A 345 -13.12 3.53 -7.23
C LYS A 345 -11.75 3.40 -6.58
N VAL A 346 -11.54 2.34 -5.81
CA VAL A 346 -10.22 1.98 -5.29
C VAL A 346 -9.33 1.58 -6.46
N VAL A 347 -8.22 2.29 -6.63
CA VAL A 347 -7.25 2.03 -7.71
C VAL A 347 -5.92 1.54 -7.18
N GLY A 348 -5.64 1.73 -5.90
CA GLY A 348 -4.43 1.21 -5.26
C GLY A 348 -4.37 1.56 -3.79
N GLY A 349 -3.27 1.21 -3.15
CA GLY A 349 -3.03 1.55 -1.77
C GLY A 349 -1.86 0.77 -1.19
N VAL A 350 -1.64 0.96 0.10
CA VAL A 350 -0.63 0.30 0.91
C VAL A 350 -1.24 -0.04 2.26
N SER A 351 -0.73 -1.05 2.93
CA SER A 351 -1.13 -1.34 4.31
C SER A 351 0.09 -1.45 5.21
N TYR A 352 -0.12 -1.11 6.48
CA TYR A 352 0.88 -1.09 7.53
C TYR A 352 0.34 -1.83 8.74
N VAL A 353 1.19 -2.64 9.35
CA VAL A 353 0.99 -3.21 10.69
C VAL A 353 1.89 -2.46 11.65
N VAL A 354 1.28 -1.60 12.44
CA VAL A 354 1.98 -0.91 13.53
C VAL A 354 1.94 -1.83 14.73
N VAL A 355 3.10 -2.22 15.26
CA VAL A 355 3.20 -3.13 16.41
C VAL A 355 3.82 -2.43 17.60
N GLN A 356 3.35 -2.80 18.80
CA GLN A 356 4.01 -2.51 20.06
C GLN A 356 4.33 -3.85 20.72
N PRO A 357 5.54 -4.42 20.55
CA PRO A 357 5.88 -5.71 21.12
C PRO A 357 5.85 -5.64 22.66
N ASP A 358 5.60 -6.77 23.31
CA ASP A 358 5.83 -6.87 24.75
C ASP A 358 7.31 -6.61 25.05
N ARG A 359 7.60 -5.83 26.09
CA ARG A 359 8.97 -5.69 26.59
C ARG A 359 9.52 -7.08 26.89
N GLN A 360 10.66 -7.43 26.31
CA GLN A 360 11.29 -8.69 26.67
C GLN A 360 11.62 -8.67 28.17
N PRO A 361 11.36 -9.76 28.91
CA PRO A 361 11.75 -9.85 30.31
C PRO A 361 13.28 -9.75 30.41
N GLY A 362 13.79 -8.56 30.75
CA GLY A 362 15.23 -8.26 30.85
C GLY A 362 15.65 -6.87 30.38
N GLU A 363 14.82 -6.14 29.62
CA GLU A 363 15.10 -4.74 29.27
C GLU A 363 14.70 -3.82 30.43
N ALA A 364 15.70 -3.21 31.07
CA ALA A 364 15.50 -2.19 32.09
C ALA A 364 14.87 -0.92 31.46
N PRO A 365 14.06 -0.17 32.23
CA PRO A 365 13.29 0.98 31.73
C PRO A 365 14.16 2.10 31.17
#